data_AF-A0A1H6E4D6-F1
#
_entry.id   AF-A0A1H6E4D6-F1
#
_cell.length_a   1.000
_cell.length_b   1.000
_cell.length_c   1.000
_cell.angle_alpha   90.00
_cell.angle_beta   90.00
_cell.angle_gamma   90.00
#
_symmetry.space_group_name_H-M   'P 1'
#
loop_
_entity.id
_entity.type
_entity.pdbx_description
1 polymer ?
#
loop_
_entity_poly.entity_id
_entity_poly.type
_entity_poly.pdbx_seq_one_letter_code
_entity_poly.pdbx_strand_id
1 'polypeptide(L)'
;MTRETAPEQTGPTLRQKIVLAAAELLEEAGLEAVSTRAVAARAGVPTPSIFRIFGDKDGLLEEVAEHGFGRYLAAKAELLTGDDPVRVLREVWDLHIRFGVEHPAYYTLVYGQVRPGHMPQAGRRAVADLRGALVRVAAAGRLRMSVDLATEVMHSAGVGTILALTALPEDARDLRTADTVREMVVDTLTLPPPPDGAAAPGITVASSATTLAAALGRDGTSALTPGELTLLTEWLDRLADPTTTAG
;
A
#
# COMPACT_ATOMS: atom_id res chain seq x y z
N MET A 1 50.71 9.40 10.42
CA MET A 1 50.25 10.27 9.31
C MET A 1 49.22 9.48 8.52
N THR A 2 48.00 9.44 9.05
CA THR A 2 46.91 8.59 8.56
C THR A 2 46.12 9.43 7.57
N ARG A 3 46.15 9.07 6.29
CA ARG A 3 45.37 9.74 5.25
C ARG A 3 43.94 9.26 5.37
N GLU A 4 43.09 10.13 5.88
CA GLU A 4 41.64 10.01 5.93
C GLU A 4 41.11 10.03 4.48
N THR A 5 40.64 8.89 4.00
CA THR A 5 39.97 8.77 2.70
C THR A 5 38.57 9.37 2.81
N ALA A 6 38.40 10.57 2.24
CA ALA A 6 37.10 11.19 2.03
C ALA A 6 36.19 10.29 1.16
N PRO A 7 34.87 10.29 1.39
CA PRO A 7 33.94 9.48 0.61
C PRO A 7 33.89 9.97 -0.85
N GLU A 8 34.08 9.04 -1.78
CA GLU A 8 33.96 9.26 -3.22
C GLU A 8 32.50 9.61 -3.55
N GLN A 9 32.23 10.89 -3.83
CA GLN A 9 30.93 11.36 -4.29
C GLN A 9 30.72 10.91 -5.74
N THR A 10 30.35 9.64 -5.93
CA THR A 10 29.95 9.11 -7.23
C THR A 10 28.62 9.74 -7.62
N GLY A 11 28.63 10.56 -8.67
CA GLY A 11 27.42 11.17 -9.22
C GLY A 11 26.35 10.14 -9.62
N PRO A 12 25.10 10.57 -9.90
CA PRO A 12 24.01 9.66 -10.20
C PRO A 12 24.35 8.75 -11.38
N THR A 13 24.06 7.46 -11.23
CA THR A 13 24.22 6.47 -12.30
C THR A 13 23.35 6.84 -13.51
N LEU A 14 23.72 6.34 -14.70
CA LEU A 14 22.91 6.54 -15.91
C LEU A 14 21.45 6.11 -15.72
N ARG A 15 21.20 5.01 -14.99
CA ARG A 15 19.86 4.54 -14.63
C ARG A 15 19.12 5.62 -13.82
N GLN A 16 19.72 6.11 -12.73
CA GLN A 16 19.12 7.16 -11.89
C GLN A 16 18.86 8.45 -12.67
N LYS A 17 19.79 8.88 -13.54
CA LYS A 17 19.60 10.07 -14.37
C LYS A 17 18.37 9.96 -15.27
N ILE A 18 18.15 8.78 -15.87
CA ILE A 18 16.98 8.53 -16.72
C ILE A 18 15.69 8.51 -15.89
N VAL A 19 15.70 7.86 -14.72
CA VAL A 19 14.53 7.84 -13.83
C VAL A 19 14.17 9.25 -13.35
N LEU A 20 15.15 10.06 -12.95
CA LEU A 20 14.93 11.45 -12.55
C LEU A 20 14.34 12.29 -13.69
N ALA A 21 14.87 12.16 -14.92
CA ALA A 21 14.33 12.87 -16.07
C ALA A 21 12.88 12.45 -16.41
N ALA A 22 12.52 11.19 -16.18
CA ALA A 22 11.15 10.70 -16.37
C ALA A 22 10.22 11.16 -15.24
N ALA A 23 10.70 11.18 -14.00
CA ALA A 23 10.01 11.73 -12.83
C ALA A 23 9.70 13.22 -13.00
N GLU A 24 10.66 14.03 -13.44
CA GLU A 24 10.47 15.45 -13.74
C GLU A 24 9.40 15.65 -14.82
N LEU A 25 9.46 14.87 -15.91
CA LEU A 25 8.43 14.90 -16.95
C LEU A 25 7.04 14.54 -16.44
N LEU A 26 6.96 13.53 -15.56
CA LEU A 26 5.71 13.07 -14.98
C LEU A 26 5.05 14.18 -14.14
N GLU A 27 5.84 14.85 -13.30
CA GLU A 27 5.36 15.95 -12.45
C GLU A 27 5.03 17.21 -13.25
N GLU A 28 5.83 17.56 -14.27
CA GLU A 28 5.62 18.77 -15.09
C GLU A 28 4.40 18.68 -16.00
N ALA A 29 4.17 17.53 -16.62
CA ALA A 29 3.27 17.41 -17.76
C ALA A 29 2.40 16.13 -17.76
N GLY A 30 2.46 15.35 -16.68
CA GLY A 30 1.68 14.14 -16.52
C GLY A 30 2.19 12.95 -17.34
N LEU A 31 1.51 11.82 -17.16
CA LEU A 31 1.96 10.51 -17.65
C LEU A 31 2.02 10.40 -19.18
N GLU A 32 1.13 11.11 -19.89
CA GLU A 32 1.12 11.12 -21.36
C GLU A 32 2.37 11.78 -21.95
N ALA A 33 2.98 12.73 -21.24
CA ALA A 33 4.21 13.39 -21.67
C ALA A 33 5.46 12.49 -21.51
N VAL A 34 5.37 11.44 -20.67
CA VAL A 34 6.47 10.49 -20.41
C VAL A 34 6.60 9.51 -21.59
N SER A 35 7.27 9.94 -22.65
CA SER A 35 7.68 9.07 -23.77
C SER A 35 9.16 8.73 -23.69
N THR A 36 9.58 7.56 -24.17
CA THR A 36 10.99 7.15 -24.19
C THR A 36 11.88 8.16 -24.91
N ARG A 37 11.36 8.82 -25.96
CA ARG A 37 12.04 9.89 -26.68
C ARG A 37 12.16 11.18 -25.85
N ALA A 38 11.09 11.62 -25.18
CA ALA A 38 11.11 12.81 -24.34
C ALA A 38 12.05 12.63 -23.13
N VAL A 39 12.00 11.44 -22.51
CA VAL A 39 12.90 11.07 -21.41
C VAL A 39 14.35 11.03 -21.88
N ALA A 40 14.63 10.38 -23.02
CA ALA A 40 15.98 10.32 -23.57
C ALA A 40 16.54 11.72 -23.88
N ALA A 41 15.73 12.60 -24.47
CA ALA A 41 16.10 13.97 -24.74
C ALA A 41 16.43 14.74 -23.45
N ARG A 42 15.60 14.63 -22.41
CA ARG A 42 15.81 15.31 -21.13
C ARG A 42 17.00 14.78 -20.34
N ALA A 43 17.16 13.45 -20.32
CA ALA A 43 18.33 12.82 -19.72
C ALA A 43 19.63 13.07 -20.52
N GLY A 44 19.55 13.59 -21.74
CA GLY A 44 20.70 13.79 -22.62
C GLY A 44 21.36 12.47 -23.04
N VAL A 45 20.55 11.45 -23.34
CA VAL A 45 21.00 10.11 -23.71
C VAL A 45 20.36 9.67 -25.03
N PRO A 46 20.99 8.76 -25.80
CA PRO A 46 20.33 8.16 -26.95
C PRO A 46 19.14 7.30 -26.52
N THR A 47 18.00 7.39 -27.22
CA THR A 47 16.79 6.58 -26.96
C THR A 47 17.05 5.06 -26.84
N PRO A 48 17.94 4.42 -27.63
CA PRO A 48 18.28 3.01 -27.44
C PRO A 48 18.81 2.66 -26.05
N SER A 49 19.37 3.63 -25.32
CA SER A 49 19.82 3.44 -23.94
C SER A 49 18.66 3.14 -22.99
N ILE A 50 17.47 3.72 -23.23
CA ILE A 50 16.28 3.47 -22.42
C ILE A 50 15.87 2.00 -22.53
N PHE A 51 15.68 1.52 -23.76
CA PHE A 51 15.29 0.12 -24.02
C PHE A 51 16.33 -0.87 -23.50
N ARG A 52 17.63 -0.54 -23.59
CA ARG A 52 18.70 -1.39 -23.06
C ARG A 52 18.67 -1.52 -21.52
N ILE A 53 18.28 -0.47 -20.81
CA ILE A 53 18.33 -0.43 -19.34
C ILE A 53 17.02 -0.93 -18.70
N PHE A 54 15.88 -0.59 -19.32
CA PHE A 54 14.54 -0.77 -18.77
C PHE A 54 13.69 -1.77 -19.56
N GLY A 55 14.17 -2.26 -20.71
CA GLY A 55 13.41 -3.13 -21.62
C GLY A 55 12.44 -2.32 -22.48
N ASP A 56 11.44 -1.71 -21.86
CA ASP A 56 10.39 -0.93 -22.52
C ASP A 56 9.95 0.30 -21.70
N LYS A 57 8.84 0.93 -22.09
CA LYS A 57 8.26 2.08 -21.36
C LYS A 57 7.70 1.65 -20.01
N ASP A 58 7.09 0.48 -19.90
CA ASP A 58 6.45 0.02 -18.67
C ASP A 58 7.53 -0.31 -17.62
N GLY A 59 8.66 -0.90 -18.02
CA GLY A 59 9.82 -1.12 -17.14
C GLY A 59 10.48 0.18 -16.66
N LEU A 60 10.44 1.26 -17.46
CA LEU A 60 10.87 2.59 -17.00
C LEU A 60 9.87 3.16 -15.99
N LEU A 61 8.58 3.03 -16.27
CA LEU A 61 7.52 3.53 -15.39
C LEU A 61 7.47 2.81 -14.04
N GLU A 62 7.83 1.52 -14.00
CA GLU A 62 7.99 0.75 -12.76
C GLU A 62 9.07 1.37 -11.85
N GLU A 63 10.22 1.74 -12.42
CA GLU A 63 11.30 2.40 -11.67
C GLU A 63 10.93 3.83 -11.24
N VAL A 64 10.17 4.56 -12.06
CA VAL A 64 9.63 5.88 -11.69
C VAL A 64 8.61 5.76 -10.55
N ALA A 65 7.76 4.74 -10.58
CA ALA A 65 6.82 4.46 -9.50
C ALA A 65 7.54 4.15 -8.18
N GLU A 66 8.56 3.28 -8.22
CA GLU A 66 9.40 2.99 -7.04
C GLU A 66 10.15 4.23 -6.54
N HIS A 67 10.63 5.08 -7.44
CA HIS A 67 11.24 6.36 -7.05
C HIS A 67 10.25 7.27 -6.33
N GLY A 68 9.06 7.49 -6.89
CA GLY A 68 8.05 8.37 -6.31
C GLY A 68 7.47 7.86 -4.99
N PHE A 69 7.22 6.55 -4.90
CA PHE A 69 6.66 5.92 -3.71
C PHE A 69 7.71 5.64 -2.63
N GLY A 70 9.00 5.61 -2.95
CA GLY A 70 10.06 5.15 -2.03
C GLY A 70 10.06 5.86 -0.68
N ARG A 71 9.92 7.20 -0.66
CA ARG A 71 9.82 7.97 0.60
C ARG A 71 8.55 7.66 1.38
N TYR A 72 7.42 7.52 0.67
CA TYR A 72 6.14 7.17 1.28
C TYR A 72 6.18 5.76 1.90
N LEU A 73 6.73 4.77 1.18
CA LEU A 73 6.87 3.41 1.67
C LEU A 73 7.80 3.33 2.89
N ALA A 74 8.89 4.09 2.90
CA ALA A 74 9.78 4.17 4.06
C ALA A 74 9.06 4.76 5.29
N ALA A 75 8.37 5.90 5.13
CA ALA A 75 7.60 6.52 6.21
C ALA A 75 6.47 5.60 6.71
N LYS A 76 5.82 4.87 5.80
CA LYS A 76 4.79 3.88 6.14
C LYS A 76 5.38 2.75 6.98
N ALA A 77 6.53 2.21 6.59
CA ALA A 77 7.21 1.14 7.32
C ALA A 77 7.53 1.54 8.77
N GLU A 78 7.94 2.79 9.01
CA GLU A 78 8.17 3.32 10.36
C GLU A 78 6.87 3.33 11.20
N LEU A 79 5.78 3.87 10.66
CA LEU A 79 4.48 3.90 11.34
C LEU A 79 3.97 2.50 11.71
N LEU A 80 4.23 1.51 10.85
CA LEU A 80 3.80 0.13 11.06
C LEU A 80 4.43 -0.54 12.29
N THR A 81 5.43 0.08 12.92
CA THR A 81 6.05 -0.40 14.17
C THR A 81 5.31 0.03 15.44
N GLY A 82 4.33 0.94 15.35
CA GLY A 82 3.62 1.47 16.52
C GLY A 82 2.78 0.43 17.27
N ASP A 83 2.60 0.63 18.58
CA ASP A 83 2.04 -0.38 19.49
C ASP A 83 0.55 -0.68 19.26
N ASP A 84 -0.31 0.35 19.18
CA ASP A 84 -1.75 0.16 18.93
C ASP A 84 -2.01 0.00 17.42
N PRO A 85 -2.37 -1.22 16.95
CA PRO A 85 -2.51 -1.46 15.52
C PRO A 85 -3.69 -0.70 14.89
N VAL A 86 -4.73 -0.36 15.66
CA VAL A 86 -5.88 0.40 15.14
C VAL A 86 -5.55 1.89 15.02
N ARG A 87 -4.73 2.43 15.93
CA ARG A 87 -4.18 3.78 15.79
C ARG A 87 -3.22 3.86 14.60
N VAL A 88 -2.33 2.89 14.46
CA VAL A 88 -1.40 2.79 13.32
C VAL A 88 -2.16 2.77 11.98
N LEU A 89 -3.28 2.06 11.88
CA LEU A 89 -4.11 2.09 10.66
C LEU A 89 -4.57 3.51 10.28
N ARG A 90 -4.98 4.32 11.27
CA ARG A 90 -5.37 5.72 11.03
C ARG A 90 -4.19 6.56 10.55
N GLU A 91 -3.04 6.41 11.21
CA GLU A 91 -1.82 7.16 10.84
C GLU A 91 -1.32 6.78 9.44
N VAL A 92 -1.40 5.49 9.07
CA VAL A 92 -1.08 5.00 7.72
C VAL A 92 -2.06 5.53 6.68
N TRP A 93 -3.35 5.63 7.00
CA TRP A 93 -4.34 6.27 6.14
C TRP A 93 -3.98 7.73 5.87
N ASP A 94 -3.69 8.49 6.92
CA ASP A 94 -3.37 9.93 6.81
C ASP A 94 -2.12 10.16 5.98
N LEU A 95 -1.09 9.32 6.18
CA LEU A 95 0.10 9.32 5.35
C LEU A 95 -0.22 9.03 3.88
N HIS A 96 -1.09 8.06 3.60
CA HIS A 96 -1.49 7.69 2.23
C HIS A 96 -2.28 8.80 1.53
N ILE A 97 -3.25 9.40 2.23
CA ILE A 97 -4.04 10.54 1.72
C ILE A 97 -3.11 11.71 1.41
N ARG A 98 -2.25 12.10 2.35
CA ARG A 98 -1.30 13.20 2.18
C ARG A 98 -0.40 12.98 0.95
N PHE A 99 0.18 11.79 0.84
CA PHE A 99 1.01 11.44 -0.32
C PHE A 99 0.23 11.55 -1.63
N GLY A 100 -0.99 11.00 -1.68
CA GLY A 100 -1.80 11.02 -2.90
C GLY A 100 -2.21 12.42 -3.36
N VAL A 101 -2.49 13.33 -2.42
CA VAL A 101 -2.88 14.72 -2.76
C VAL A 101 -1.68 15.62 -3.06
N GLU A 102 -0.53 15.39 -2.43
CA GLU A 102 0.72 16.14 -2.68
C GLU A 102 1.42 15.69 -3.96
N HIS A 103 1.26 14.42 -4.35
CA HIS A 103 1.94 13.81 -5.49
C HIS A 103 0.96 13.10 -6.45
N PRO A 104 -0.01 13.84 -7.02
CA PRO A 104 -1.07 13.24 -7.83
C PRO A 104 -0.55 12.54 -9.08
N ALA A 105 0.53 13.03 -9.71
CA ALA A 105 1.08 12.42 -10.92
C ALA A 105 1.65 11.01 -10.66
N TYR A 106 2.41 10.84 -9.58
CA TYR A 106 2.86 9.51 -9.11
C TYR A 106 1.67 8.63 -8.70
N TYR A 107 0.68 9.20 -8.04
CA TYR A 107 -0.48 8.43 -7.60
C TYR A 107 -1.28 7.89 -8.79
N THR A 108 -1.54 8.72 -9.79
CA THR A 108 -2.21 8.32 -11.04
C THR A 108 -1.38 7.32 -11.84
N LEU A 109 -0.04 7.41 -11.82
CA LEU A 109 0.82 6.38 -12.42
C LEU A 109 0.57 5.00 -11.80
N VAL A 110 0.44 4.91 -10.48
CA VAL A 110 0.29 3.63 -9.78
C VAL A 110 -1.14 3.11 -9.76
N TYR A 111 -2.12 3.99 -9.56
CA TYR A 111 -3.52 3.60 -9.31
C TYR A 111 -4.52 4.10 -10.36
N GLY A 112 -4.11 5.03 -11.24
CA GLY A 112 -5.00 5.59 -12.27
C GLY A 112 -5.06 4.78 -13.57
N GLN A 113 -4.04 3.97 -13.87
CA GLN A 113 -4.02 3.13 -15.06
C GLN A 113 -4.59 1.73 -14.78
N VAL A 114 -5.91 1.60 -14.82
CA VAL A 114 -6.59 0.32 -14.56
C VAL A 114 -6.36 -0.66 -15.71
N ARG A 115 -5.56 -1.70 -15.46
CA ARG A 115 -5.34 -2.84 -16.35
C ARG A 115 -5.57 -4.14 -15.56
N PRO A 116 -6.47 -5.05 -16.00
CA PRO A 116 -6.71 -6.30 -15.29
C PRO A 116 -5.42 -7.08 -15.04
N GLY A 117 -5.18 -7.45 -13.78
CA GLY A 117 -4.00 -8.24 -13.37
C GLY A 117 -2.67 -7.46 -13.36
N HIS A 118 -2.68 -6.15 -13.57
CA HIS A 118 -1.46 -5.34 -13.58
C HIS A 118 -1.57 -4.16 -12.60
N MET A 119 -0.66 -4.12 -11.64
CA MET A 119 -0.44 -3.02 -10.71
C MET A 119 1.08 -2.87 -10.53
N PRO A 120 1.67 -1.66 -10.56
CA PRO A 120 3.09 -1.48 -10.33
C PRO A 120 3.57 -2.07 -8.98
N GLN A 121 4.83 -2.49 -8.92
CA GLN A 121 5.47 -3.08 -7.74
C GLN A 121 5.32 -2.20 -6.50
N ALA A 122 5.50 -0.88 -6.64
CA ALA A 122 5.30 0.07 -5.56
C ALA A 122 3.88 -0.01 -4.96
N GLY A 123 2.86 -0.13 -5.83
CA GLY A 123 1.47 -0.32 -5.42
C GLY A 123 1.23 -1.66 -4.72
N ARG A 124 1.80 -2.74 -5.26
CA ARG A 124 1.70 -4.08 -4.65
C ARG A 124 2.33 -4.12 -3.26
N ARG A 125 3.50 -3.50 -3.08
CA ARG A 125 4.16 -3.34 -1.77
C ARG A 125 3.29 -2.54 -0.80
N ALA A 126 2.75 -1.41 -1.24
CA ALA A 126 1.87 -0.59 -0.41
C ALA A 126 0.63 -1.38 0.08
N VAL A 127 0.04 -2.24 -0.76
CA VAL A 127 -1.08 -3.12 -0.38
C VAL A 127 -0.62 -4.23 0.57
N ALA A 128 0.53 -4.85 0.31
CA ALA A 128 1.10 -5.87 1.20
C ALA A 128 1.38 -5.32 2.61
N ASP A 129 1.91 -4.10 2.71
CA ASP A 129 2.15 -3.40 3.97
C ASP A 129 0.84 -3.10 4.72
N LEU A 130 -0.21 -2.70 3.99
CA LEU A 130 -1.54 -2.50 4.57
C LEU A 130 -2.12 -3.82 5.10
N ARG A 131 -2.00 -4.90 4.32
CA ARG A 131 -2.41 -6.24 4.75
C ARG A 131 -1.69 -6.66 6.03
N GLY A 132 -0.38 -6.43 6.11
CA GLY A 132 0.41 -6.67 7.33
C GLY A 132 -0.11 -5.90 8.55
N ALA A 133 -0.49 -4.64 8.37
CA ALA A 133 -1.13 -3.84 9.43
C ALA A 133 -2.44 -4.46 9.92
N LEU A 134 -3.27 -4.94 9.00
CA LEU A 134 -4.55 -5.59 9.32
C LEU A 134 -4.37 -6.96 9.99
N VAL A 135 -3.33 -7.71 9.65
CA VAL A 135 -2.94 -8.92 10.40
C VAL A 135 -2.66 -8.58 11.87
N ARG A 136 -2.00 -7.45 12.16
CA ARG A 136 -1.77 -7.01 13.55
C ARG A 136 -3.07 -6.65 14.27
N VAL A 137 -4.03 -6.02 13.59
CA VAL A 137 -5.36 -5.74 14.15
C VAL A 137 -6.12 -7.03 14.45
N ALA A 138 -6.07 -8.01 13.53
CA ALA A 138 -6.64 -9.33 13.74
C ALA A 138 -5.99 -10.07 14.92
N ALA A 139 -4.66 -10.06 15.02
CA ALA A 139 -3.93 -10.68 16.12
C ALA A 139 -4.24 -10.03 17.48
N ALA A 140 -4.62 -8.75 17.50
CA ALA A 140 -5.11 -8.07 18.69
C ALA A 140 -6.58 -8.41 19.04
N GLY A 141 -7.26 -9.27 18.25
CA GLY A 141 -8.67 -9.60 18.41
C GLY A 141 -9.61 -8.46 18.05
N ARG A 142 -9.13 -7.47 17.27
CA ARG A 142 -9.86 -6.23 16.99
C ARG A 142 -10.37 -6.11 15.57
N LEU A 143 -10.30 -7.17 14.74
CA LEU A 143 -10.81 -7.16 13.36
C LEU A 143 -12.14 -7.92 13.26
N ARG A 144 -13.12 -7.36 12.55
CA ARG A 144 -14.49 -7.91 12.44
C ARG A 144 -14.70 -8.91 11.31
N MET A 145 -13.80 -8.94 10.34
CA MET A 145 -13.90 -9.68 9.08
C MET A 145 -12.55 -10.29 8.72
N SER A 146 -12.45 -10.98 7.58
CA SER A 146 -11.15 -11.50 7.14
C SER A 146 -10.13 -10.37 6.90
N VAL A 147 -8.85 -10.71 6.98
CA VAL A 147 -7.76 -9.77 6.67
C VAL A 147 -7.84 -9.32 5.21
N ASP A 148 -8.21 -10.22 4.30
CA ASP A 148 -8.24 -9.94 2.87
C ASP A 148 -9.39 -8.99 2.51
N LEU A 149 -10.62 -9.25 3.00
CA LEU A 149 -11.75 -8.33 2.80
C LEU A 149 -11.48 -6.96 3.44
N ALA A 150 -10.91 -6.93 4.66
CA ALA A 150 -10.55 -5.68 5.30
C ALA A 150 -9.49 -4.90 4.50
N THR A 151 -8.55 -5.60 3.87
CA THR A 151 -7.51 -5.00 3.02
C THR A 151 -8.14 -4.39 1.78
N GLU A 152 -9.05 -5.11 1.12
CA GLU A 152 -9.77 -4.63 -0.06
C GLU A 152 -10.63 -3.41 0.26
N VAL A 153 -11.40 -3.44 1.35
CA VAL A 153 -12.25 -2.32 1.78
C VAL A 153 -11.40 -1.07 2.07
N MET A 154 -10.35 -1.21 2.87
CA MET A 154 -9.47 -0.10 3.22
C MET A 154 -8.72 0.45 2.00
N HIS A 155 -8.18 -0.43 1.16
CA HIS A 155 -7.46 -0.05 -0.05
C HIS A 155 -8.37 0.70 -1.03
N SER A 156 -9.55 0.14 -1.31
CA SER A 156 -10.52 0.72 -2.25
C SER A 156 -11.01 2.07 -1.77
N ALA A 157 -11.29 2.21 -0.47
CA ALA A 157 -11.71 3.48 0.11
C ALA A 157 -10.61 4.55 0.02
N GLY A 158 -9.35 4.18 0.32
CA GLY A 158 -8.21 5.11 0.21
C GLY A 158 -7.96 5.57 -1.22
N VAL A 159 -7.90 4.63 -2.17
CA VAL A 159 -7.71 4.93 -3.60
C VAL A 159 -8.85 5.78 -4.14
N GLY A 160 -10.10 5.39 -3.89
CA GLY A 160 -11.28 6.15 -4.33
C GLY A 160 -11.31 7.56 -3.76
N THR A 161 -10.97 7.73 -2.48
CA THR A 161 -10.91 9.04 -1.83
C THR A 161 -9.85 9.94 -2.46
N ILE A 162 -8.64 9.43 -2.68
CA ILE A 162 -7.55 10.21 -3.27
C ILE A 162 -7.89 10.60 -4.70
N LEU A 163 -8.35 9.67 -5.53
CA LEU A 163 -8.72 9.97 -6.92
C LEU A 163 -9.88 10.97 -7.01
N ALA A 164 -10.86 10.89 -6.10
CA ALA A 164 -11.93 11.88 -6.03
C ALA A 164 -11.43 13.27 -5.63
N LEU A 165 -10.51 13.36 -4.65
CA LEU A 165 -9.92 14.63 -4.22
C LEU A 165 -9.01 15.24 -5.29
N THR A 166 -8.19 14.44 -5.97
CA THR A 166 -7.25 14.93 -6.99
C THR A 166 -7.95 15.33 -8.30
N ALA A 167 -9.17 14.84 -8.54
CA ALA A 167 -10.03 15.30 -9.63
C ALA A 167 -10.57 16.74 -9.42
N LEU A 168 -10.54 17.25 -8.19
CA LEU A 168 -10.97 18.62 -7.88
C LEU A 168 -9.80 19.63 -8.00
N PRO A 169 -10.10 20.91 -8.34
CA PRO A 169 -9.16 22.01 -8.18
C PRO A 169 -8.60 22.07 -6.75
N GLU A 170 -7.34 22.47 -6.59
CA GLU A 170 -6.65 22.44 -5.29
C GLU A 170 -7.37 23.23 -4.20
N ASP A 171 -7.95 24.38 -4.53
CA ASP A 171 -8.71 25.25 -3.62
C ASP A 171 -10.07 24.68 -3.21
N ALA A 172 -10.57 23.68 -3.95
CA ALA A 172 -11.83 23.00 -3.67
C ALA A 172 -11.66 21.68 -2.90
N ARG A 173 -10.43 21.25 -2.61
CA ARG A 173 -10.17 19.98 -1.90
C ARG A 173 -10.48 20.12 -0.41
N ASP A 174 -11.42 19.31 0.08
CA ASP A 174 -11.75 19.24 1.51
C ASP A 174 -11.29 17.92 2.13
N LEU A 175 -10.18 17.98 2.86
CA LEU A 175 -9.57 16.81 3.52
C LEU A 175 -10.45 16.22 4.63
N ARG A 176 -11.47 16.95 5.13
CA ARG A 176 -12.46 16.39 6.07
C ARG A 176 -13.23 15.23 5.44
N THR A 177 -13.34 15.21 4.11
CA THR A 177 -13.91 14.07 3.38
C THR A 177 -13.09 12.81 3.65
N ALA A 178 -11.75 12.91 3.57
CA ALA A 178 -10.86 11.78 3.83
C ALA A 178 -10.89 11.34 5.29
N ASP A 179 -10.97 12.29 6.24
CA ASP A 179 -11.14 11.99 7.66
C ASP A 179 -12.44 11.24 7.94
N THR A 180 -13.54 11.68 7.32
CA THR A 180 -14.86 11.05 7.48
C THR A 180 -14.86 9.63 6.94
N VAL A 181 -14.31 9.43 5.74
CA VAL A 181 -14.19 8.08 5.14
C VAL A 181 -13.28 7.20 5.99
N ARG A 182 -12.17 7.73 6.53
CA ARG A 182 -11.29 6.99 7.45
C ARG A 182 -12.07 6.42 8.63
N GLU A 183 -12.81 7.26 9.34
CA GLU A 183 -13.56 6.80 10.52
C GLU A 183 -14.67 5.83 10.13
N MET A 184 -15.41 6.07 9.04
CA MET A 184 -16.40 5.11 8.54
C MET A 184 -15.81 3.72 8.26
N VAL A 185 -14.64 3.68 7.61
CA VAL A 185 -13.95 2.43 7.29
C VAL A 185 -13.40 1.78 8.55
N VAL A 186 -12.65 2.52 9.38
CA VAL A 186 -12.06 1.96 10.63
C VAL A 186 -13.14 1.45 11.57
N ASP A 187 -14.23 2.21 11.74
CA ASP A 187 -15.37 1.79 12.57
C ASP A 187 -16.07 0.56 11.99
N THR A 188 -16.10 0.40 10.67
CA THR A 188 -16.65 -0.80 10.02
C THR A 188 -15.74 -2.02 10.25
N LEU A 189 -14.43 -1.85 10.10
CA LEU A 189 -13.45 -2.94 10.16
C LEU A 189 -13.15 -3.42 11.58
N THR A 190 -13.22 -2.53 12.59
CA THR A 190 -12.60 -2.79 13.89
C THR A 190 -13.56 -2.90 15.07
N LEU A 191 -13.14 -3.63 16.11
CA LEU A 191 -13.81 -3.70 17.42
C LEU A 191 -13.13 -2.75 18.42
N PRO A 192 -13.89 -2.22 19.41
CA PRO A 192 -13.30 -1.49 20.53
C PRO A 192 -12.26 -2.35 21.25
N PRO A 193 -11.26 -1.74 21.90
CA PRO A 193 -10.28 -2.50 22.67
C PRO A 193 -11.00 -3.33 23.74
N PRO A 194 -10.58 -4.59 23.98
CA PRO A 194 -11.14 -5.38 25.06
C PRO A 194 -10.87 -4.67 26.41
N PRO A 195 -11.83 -4.67 27.35
CA PRO A 195 -11.58 -4.14 28.68
C PRO A 195 -10.48 -4.93 29.39
N ASP A 196 -9.66 -4.24 30.19
CA ASP A 196 -8.50 -4.83 30.88
C ASP A 196 -8.89 -6.10 31.65
N GLY A 197 -8.25 -7.23 31.31
CA GLY A 197 -8.41 -8.50 32.01
C GLY A 197 -9.70 -9.28 31.73
N ALA A 198 -10.58 -8.84 30.83
CA ALA A 198 -11.79 -9.57 30.44
C ALA A 198 -11.64 -10.17 29.03
N ALA A 199 -12.13 -11.40 28.85
CA ALA A 199 -12.39 -11.93 27.51
C ALA A 199 -13.37 -10.97 26.81
N ALA A 200 -12.99 -10.49 25.61
CA ALA A 200 -13.70 -9.44 24.89
C ALA A 200 -15.22 -9.72 24.83
N PRO A 201 -16.09 -8.83 25.33
CA PRO A 201 -17.52 -8.99 25.09
C PRO A 201 -17.77 -8.71 23.60
N GLY A 202 -18.27 -9.72 22.88
CA GLY A 202 -18.56 -9.61 21.45
C GLY A 202 -17.66 -10.42 20.53
N ILE A 203 -17.02 -11.50 21.02
CA ILE A 203 -16.40 -12.50 20.16
C ILE A 203 -17.46 -13.08 19.20
N THR A 204 -17.47 -12.59 17.97
CA THR A 204 -18.25 -13.19 16.89
C THR A 204 -17.48 -14.36 16.31
N VAL A 205 -18.19 -15.31 15.68
CA VAL A 205 -17.58 -16.41 14.93
C VAL A 205 -16.56 -15.85 13.92
N ALA A 206 -16.90 -14.75 13.26
CA ALA A 206 -16.00 -14.09 12.31
C ALA A 206 -14.71 -13.59 12.97
N SER A 207 -14.80 -12.81 14.05
CA SER A 207 -13.62 -12.29 14.76
C SER A 207 -12.74 -13.41 15.34
N SER A 208 -13.34 -14.49 15.85
CA SER A 208 -12.61 -15.69 16.31
C SER A 208 -11.87 -16.36 15.17
N ALA A 209 -12.54 -16.56 14.04
CA ALA A 209 -11.96 -17.19 12.87
C ALA A 209 -10.77 -16.38 12.35
N THR A 210 -10.93 -15.06 12.22
CA THR A 210 -9.86 -14.13 11.83
C THR A 210 -8.69 -14.16 12.83
N THR A 211 -8.97 -14.11 14.14
CA THR A 211 -7.93 -14.14 15.18
C THR A 211 -7.14 -15.44 15.13
N LEU A 212 -7.82 -16.57 15.01
CA LEU A 212 -7.19 -17.88 14.90
C LEU A 212 -6.36 -18.00 13.61
N ALA A 213 -6.89 -17.54 12.47
CA ALA A 213 -6.16 -17.52 11.20
C ALA A 213 -4.85 -16.71 11.31
N ALA A 214 -4.90 -15.53 11.93
CA ALA A 214 -3.73 -14.69 12.16
C ALA A 214 -2.69 -15.35 13.08
N ALA A 215 -3.13 -16.03 14.14
CA ALA A 215 -2.25 -16.78 15.04
C ALA A 215 -1.54 -17.95 14.33
N LEU A 216 -2.30 -18.72 13.54
CA LEU A 216 -1.77 -19.86 12.76
C LEU A 216 -0.69 -19.43 11.77
N GLY A 217 -0.87 -18.28 11.10
CA GLY A 217 0.11 -17.74 10.15
C GLY A 217 1.43 -17.28 10.80
N ARG A 218 1.39 -16.86 12.06
CA ARG A 218 2.59 -16.43 12.81
C ARG A 218 3.37 -17.61 13.38
N ASP A 219 2.67 -18.49 14.07
CA ASP A 219 3.30 -19.50 14.93
C ASP A 219 3.52 -20.82 14.17
N GLY A 220 2.83 -21.00 13.03
CA GLY A 220 2.79 -22.26 12.28
C GLY A 220 2.13 -23.39 13.07
N THR A 221 1.85 -24.52 12.41
CA THR A 221 1.34 -25.71 13.11
C THR A 221 2.14 -26.95 12.74
N SER A 222 3.00 -27.42 13.64
CA SER A 222 3.63 -28.74 13.48
C SER A 222 2.64 -29.90 13.67
N ALA A 223 1.44 -29.61 14.17
CA ALA A 223 0.39 -30.59 14.45
C ALA A 223 -0.49 -30.92 13.23
N LEU A 224 -0.50 -30.07 12.19
CA LEU A 224 -1.35 -30.26 11.00
C LEU A 224 -0.48 -30.54 9.78
N THR A 225 -0.96 -31.44 8.93
CA THR A 225 -0.40 -31.65 7.59
C THR A 225 -0.69 -30.44 6.68
N PRO A 226 0.04 -30.28 5.55
CA PRO A 226 -0.24 -29.21 4.60
C PRO A 226 -1.68 -29.21 4.06
N GLY A 227 -2.28 -30.40 3.89
CA GLY A 227 -3.66 -30.53 3.44
C GLY A 227 -4.68 -30.09 4.49
N GLU A 228 -4.48 -30.47 5.76
CA GLU A 228 -5.34 -30.04 6.88
C GLU A 228 -5.24 -28.54 7.12
N LEU A 229 -4.03 -27.97 7.03
CA LEU A 229 -3.83 -26.52 7.16
C LEU A 229 -4.54 -25.75 6.05
N THR A 230 -4.51 -26.26 4.82
CA THR A 230 -5.23 -25.66 3.69
C THR A 230 -6.73 -25.64 3.94
N LEU A 231 -7.31 -26.77 4.37
CA LEU A 231 -8.75 -26.87 4.67
C LEU A 231 -9.16 -25.99 5.85
N LEU A 232 -8.35 -25.97 6.92
CA LEU A 232 -8.62 -25.13 8.09
C LEU A 232 -8.61 -23.65 7.70
N THR A 233 -7.63 -23.21 6.91
CA THR A 233 -7.56 -21.83 6.41
C THR A 233 -8.82 -21.47 5.61
N GLU A 234 -9.21 -22.33 4.68
CA GLU A 234 -10.43 -22.13 3.88
C GLU A 234 -11.70 -22.04 4.75
N TRP A 235 -11.82 -22.87 5.78
CA TRP A 235 -12.98 -22.82 6.68
C TRP A 235 -12.98 -21.56 7.55
N LEU A 236 -11.82 -21.13 8.04
CA LEU A 236 -11.70 -19.90 8.83
C LEU A 236 -12.06 -18.68 7.99
N ASP A 237 -11.62 -18.61 6.73
CA ASP A 237 -11.96 -17.52 5.82
C ASP A 237 -13.48 -17.46 5.57
N ARG A 238 -14.14 -18.61 5.35
CA ARG A 238 -15.61 -18.69 5.19
C ARG A 238 -16.37 -18.30 6.45
N LEU A 239 -15.83 -18.59 7.63
CA LEU A 239 -16.44 -18.21 8.92
C LEU A 239 -16.21 -16.73 9.24
N ALA A 240 -15.10 -16.16 8.76
CA ALA A 240 -14.78 -14.74 8.85
C ALA A 240 -15.72 -13.90 7.96
N ASP A 241 -15.94 -14.35 6.72
CA ASP A 241 -16.77 -13.65 5.74
C ASP A 241 -17.89 -14.57 5.22
N PRO A 242 -18.96 -14.79 5.99
CA PRO A 242 -20.07 -15.60 5.52
C PRO A 242 -20.68 -14.93 4.30
N THR A 243 -20.60 -15.59 3.13
CA THR A 243 -21.33 -15.15 1.96
C THR A 243 -22.81 -15.06 2.34
N THR A 244 -23.40 -13.87 2.19
CA THR A 244 -24.85 -13.72 2.33
C THR A 244 -25.46 -14.50 1.17
N THR A 245 -25.80 -15.76 1.40
CA THR A 245 -26.59 -16.53 0.44
C THR A 245 -27.91 -15.78 0.30
N ALA A 246 -28.10 -15.13 -0.85
CA ALA A 246 -29.36 -14.50 -1.21
C ALA A 246 -30.47 -15.56 -1.06
N GLY A 247 -31.42 -15.28 -0.17
CA GLY A 247 -32.65 -16.05 -0.03
C GLY A 247 -33.60 -15.81 -1.19
#